data_AF-A0A845GGF3-F1
#
_entry.id   AF-A0A845GGF3-F1
#
_cell.length_a   1.000
_cell.length_b   1.000
_cell.length_c   1.000
_cell.angle_alpha   90.00
_cell.angle_beta   90.00
_cell.angle_gamma   90.00
#
_symmetry.space_group_name_H-M   'P 1'
#
loop_
_entity.id
_entity.type
_entity.pdbx_description
1 polymer ?
#
loop_
_entity_poly.entity_id
_entity_poly.type
_entity_poly.pdbx_seq_one_letter_code
_entity_poly.pdbx_strand_id
1 'polypeptide(L)'
;MMGQTEQFGFDFSDAAPVLGAMPEGTWCDKAYTETEFAERFGRARSFLAQLQGIEHAIFQLTLGAALAEHADQMSRRKKIDEKDQGYTLRSRRAQCGDELVLEFIAYCKNKAATNSKGVECKVTDTADETSAGLYYEGIGSVVAHWYKRPGSSAVFFAFDRDTHFLDGYRDAFEAIYCDQLVWEPAYCANAIAESGEKIASVRTFKVGAREYVNKGAHWCKDYAQCLAYSIVPAVQWQGDTFNYKSLIQAFDKGAKERGDCRGLLVRVRGQLCVLEKFVSVYDDKPRTAPIGFGVSSEEDDDEGDHSQAAEDEMDDALEPA
;
A
#
# COMPACT_ATOMS: atom_id res chain seq x y z
N MET A 1 -2.29 46.99 22.99
CA MET A 1 -3.12 45.82 23.35
C MET A 1 -2.62 44.65 22.53
N MET A 2 -1.84 43.77 23.13
CA MET A 2 -1.42 42.52 22.50
C MET A 2 -2.63 41.58 22.52
N GLY A 3 -3.14 41.22 21.35
CA GLY A 3 -4.15 40.18 21.21
C GLY A 3 -3.54 38.85 21.63
N GLN A 4 -4.08 38.27 22.70
CA GLN A 4 -3.83 36.88 23.03
C GLN A 4 -4.32 36.04 21.85
N THR A 5 -3.39 35.37 21.17
CA THR A 5 -3.73 34.29 20.26
C THR A 5 -4.35 33.19 21.10
N GLU A 6 -5.65 32.95 20.95
CA GLU A 6 -6.34 31.82 21.59
C GLU A 6 -5.72 30.51 21.09
N GLN A 7 -4.74 29.98 21.83
CA GLN A 7 -4.24 28.64 21.65
C GLN A 7 -5.27 27.67 22.24
N PHE A 8 -6.31 27.36 21.47
CA PHE A 8 -7.30 26.36 21.83
C PHE A 8 -6.68 24.97 21.77
N GLY A 9 -6.31 24.41 22.93
CA GLY A 9 -6.38 22.98 23.28
C GLY A 9 -5.79 21.90 22.35
N PHE A 10 -5.12 22.25 21.27
CA PHE A 10 -4.44 21.35 20.35
C PHE A 10 -2.93 21.48 20.58
N ASP A 11 -2.30 20.36 20.90
CA ASP A 11 -0.85 20.25 20.96
C ASP A 11 -0.33 19.86 19.56
N PHE A 12 0.14 20.85 18.80
CA PHE A 12 0.74 20.66 17.48
C PHE A 12 2.26 20.47 17.63
N SER A 13 2.83 19.43 17.01
CA SER A 13 4.28 19.22 17.04
C SER A 13 5.02 20.15 16.09
N ASP A 14 6.36 20.06 16.10
CA ASP A 14 7.17 20.52 14.98
C ASP A 14 6.59 19.96 13.66
N ALA A 15 6.48 20.83 12.66
CA ALA A 15 5.85 20.51 11.38
C ALA A 15 6.55 19.30 10.74
N ALA A 16 5.76 18.29 10.36
CA ALA A 16 6.31 17.16 9.61
C ALA A 16 6.79 17.64 8.23
N PRO A 17 7.85 17.03 7.65
CA PRO A 17 8.23 17.33 6.28
C PRO A 17 7.04 17.08 5.35
N VAL A 18 6.61 18.15 4.67
CA VAL A 18 5.52 18.12 3.72
C VAL A 18 6.01 17.42 2.46
N LEU A 19 5.60 16.16 2.27
CA LEU A 19 5.73 15.52 0.96
C LEU A 19 4.59 16.03 0.09
N GLY A 20 4.92 16.98 -0.79
CA GLY A 20 4.00 17.54 -1.78
C GLY A 20 3.61 16.51 -2.85
N ALA A 21 2.65 16.87 -3.70
CA ALA A 21 2.34 16.05 -4.87
C ALA A 21 3.58 15.92 -5.78
N MET A 22 3.83 14.71 -6.26
CA MET A 22 4.87 14.42 -7.25
C MET A 22 4.30 14.53 -8.67
N PRO A 23 5.15 14.60 -9.71
CA PRO A 23 4.68 14.55 -11.10
C PRO A 23 3.76 13.34 -11.35
N GLU A 24 2.77 13.51 -12.22
CA GLU A 24 1.86 12.42 -12.60
C GLU A 24 2.65 11.22 -13.14
N GLY A 25 2.23 10.01 -12.74
CA GLY A 25 2.87 8.73 -13.08
C GLY A 25 4.00 8.30 -12.14
N THR A 26 4.43 9.13 -11.18
CA THR A 26 5.55 8.81 -10.27
C THR A 26 5.30 7.53 -9.46
N TRP A 27 4.08 7.34 -8.96
CA TRP A 27 3.68 6.18 -8.16
C TRP A 27 3.04 5.05 -9.00
N CYS A 28 3.09 5.14 -10.33
CA CYS A 28 2.49 4.14 -11.22
C CYS A 28 3.55 3.17 -11.76
N ASP A 29 3.15 1.91 -11.91
CA ASP A 29 3.92 0.94 -12.67
C ASP A 29 3.97 1.34 -14.15
N LYS A 30 5.16 1.23 -14.76
CA LYS A 30 5.29 1.42 -16.19
C LYS A 30 4.69 0.25 -16.96
N ALA A 31 3.93 0.57 -17.99
CA ALA A 31 3.46 -0.39 -18.98
C ALA A 31 4.53 -0.59 -20.05
N TYR A 32 4.64 -1.84 -20.54
CA TYR A 32 5.59 -2.21 -21.58
C TYR A 32 4.90 -3.00 -22.69
N THR A 33 5.41 -2.86 -23.91
CA THR A 33 5.05 -3.73 -25.04
C THR A 33 5.66 -5.12 -24.88
N GLU A 34 5.21 -6.08 -25.69
CA GLU A 34 5.78 -7.44 -25.70
C GLU A 34 7.29 -7.39 -26.04
N THR A 35 7.68 -6.56 -27.01
CA THR A 35 9.07 -6.39 -27.42
C THR A 35 9.92 -5.82 -26.27
N GLU A 36 9.42 -4.80 -25.57
CA GLU A 36 10.12 -4.21 -24.43
C GLU A 36 10.27 -5.17 -23.26
N PHE A 37 9.26 -6.02 -23.01
CA PHE A 37 9.38 -7.10 -22.04
C PHE A 37 10.46 -8.09 -22.43
N ALA A 38 10.49 -8.56 -23.69
CA ALA A 38 11.49 -9.50 -24.17
C ALA A 38 12.93 -8.95 -23.97
N GLU A 39 13.17 -7.69 -24.31
CA GLU A 39 14.45 -7.02 -24.09
C GLU A 39 14.83 -6.92 -22.60
N ARG A 40 13.86 -6.60 -21.74
CA ARG A 40 14.07 -6.50 -20.28
C ARG A 40 14.36 -7.85 -19.65
N PHE A 41 13.61 -8.88 -19.99
CA PHE A 41 13.90 -10.25 -19.55
C PHE A 41 15.27 -10.71 -20.04
N GLY A 42 15.64 -10.40 -21.28
CA GLY A 42 16.96 -10.70 -21.83
C GLY A 42 18.07 -10.06 -20.99
N ARG A 43 18.00 -8.75 -20.75
CA ARG A 43 18.98 -8.01 -19.92
C ARG A 43 19.04 -8.53 -18.49
N ALA A 44 17.90 -8.71 -17.84
CA ALA A 44 17.84 -9.21 -16.48
C ALA A 44 18.48 -10.60 -16.33
N ARG A 45 18.25 -11.51 -17.30
CA ARG A 45 18.89 -12.84 -17.31
C ARG A 45 20.40 -12.77 -17.51
N SER A 46 20.88 -11.92 -18.43
CA SER A 46 22.32 -11.76 -18.65
C SER A 46 23.04 -11.22 -17.43
N PHE A 47 22.43 -10.28 -16.70
CA PHE A 47 23.00 -9.74 -15.48
C PHE A 47 22.89 -10.71 -14.30
N LEU A 48 21.78 -11.45 -14.19
CA LEU A 48 21.59 -12.45 -13.13
C LEU A 48 22.77 -13.43 -13.03
N ALA A 49 23.35 -13.84 -14.16
CA ALA A 49 24.53 -14.72 -14.20
C ALA A 49 25.79 -14.14 -13.52
N GLN A 50 25.81 -12.84 -13.23
CA GLN A 50 26.91 -12.15 -12.55
C GLN A 50 26.67 -12.01 -11.05
N LEU A 51 25.44 -12.22 -10.58
CA LEU A 51 25.09 -12.15 -9.16
C LEU A 51 25.51 -13.45 -8.45
N GLN A 52 25.73 -13.35 -7.14
CA GLN A 52 26.08 -14.50 -6.29
C GLN A 52 25.26 -14.50 -4.99
N GLY A 53 25.23 -15.65 -4.32
CA GLY A 53 24.58 -15.81 -3.01
C GLY A 53 23.10 -15.41 -3.01
N ILE A 54 22.69 -14.69 -1.96
CA ILE A 54 21.30 -14.29 -1.74
C ILE A 54 20.74 -13.39 -2.85
N GLU A 55 21.58 -12.58 -3.49
CA GLU A 55 21.15 -11.71 -4.60
C GLU A 55 20.75 -12.54 -5.82
N HIS A 56 21.60 -13.52 -6.17
CA HIS A 56 21.27 -14.44 -7.26
C HIS A 56 19.99 -15.21 -6.93
N ALA A 57 19.88 -15.76 -5.71
CA ALA A 57 18.72 -16.54 -5.30
C ALA A 57 17.41 -15.74 -5.41
N ILE A 58 17.37 -14.51 -4.86
CA ILE A 58 16.16 -13.70 -4.82
C ILE A 58 15.77 -13.17 -6.21
N PHE A 59 16.74 -12.71 -7.02
CA PHE A 59 16.45 -12.25 -8.38
C PHE A 59 16.06 -13.39 -9.30
N GLN A 60 16.68 -14.58 -9.17
CA GLN A 60 16.31 -15.75 -9.96
C GLN A 60 14.85 -16.16 -9.68
N LEU A 61 14.48 -16.24 -8.40
CA LEU A 61 13.13 -16.59 -7.98
C LEU A 61 12.09 -15.61 -8.54
N THR A 62 12.33 -14.33 -8.33
CA THR A 62 11.36 -13.27 -8.64
C THR A 62 11.25 -13.00 -10.14
N LEU A 63 12.37 -13.10 -10.88
CA LEU A 63 12.36 -13.08 -12.34
C LEU A 63 11.62 -14.29 -12.93
N GLY A 64 11.74 -15.46 -12.30
CA GLY A 64 10.97 -16.65 -12.64
C GLY A 64 9.46 -16.43 -12.50
N ALA A 65 9.03 -15.83 -11.40
CA ALA A 65 7.63 -15.48 -11.17
C ALA A 65 7.11 -14.45 -12.21
N ALA A 66 7.91 -13.42 -12.51
CA ALA A 66 7.57 -12.42 -13.52
C ALA A 66 7.45 -13.03 -14.93
N LEU A 67 8.32 -14.00 -15.27
CA LEU A 67 8.23 -14.75 -16.54
C LEU A 67 6.96 -15.60 -16.64
N ALA A 68 6.60 -16.29 -15.56
CA ALA A 68 5.38 -17.10 -15.51
C ALA A 68 4.13 -16.22 -15.68
N GLU A 69 4.09 -15.07 -15.00
CA GLU A 69 3.00 -14.11 -15.15
C GLU A 69 2.93 -13.53 -16.57
N HIS A 70 4.08 -13.16 -17.14
CA HIS A 70 4.14 -12.67 -18.52
C HIS A 70 3.58 -13.71 -19.51
N ALA A 71 3.89 -14.99 -19.34
CA ALA A 71 3.35 -16.06 -20.17
C ALA A 71 1.82 -16.23 -20.03
N ASP A 72 1.28 -16.11 -18.81
CA ASP A 72 -0.16 -16.11 -18.57
C ASP A 72 -0.84 -14.90 -19.23
N GLN A 73 -0.28 -13.70 -19.06
CA GLN A 73 -0.79 -12.48 -19.72
C GLN A 73 -0.82 -12.64 -21.24
N MET A 74 0.26 -13.13 -21.85
CA MET A 74 0.31 -13.37 -23.29
C MET A 74 -0.74 -14.39 -23.75
N SER A 75 -1.03 -15.41 -22.93
CA SER A 75 -2.05 -16.41 -23.22
C SER A 75 -3.47 -15.83 -23.18
N ARG A 76 -3.73 -14.87 -22.29
CA ARG A 76 -5.01 -14.14 -22.20
C ARG A 76 -5.18 -13.16 -23.35
N ARG A 77 -4.14 -12.40 -23.70
CA ARG A 77 -4.19 -11.36 -24.74
C ARG A 77 -4.38 -11.91 -26.15
N LYS A 78 -3.83 -13.09 -26.45
CA LYS A 78 -4.09 -13.81 -27.71
C LYS A 78 -5.59 -14.06 -27.98
N LYS A 79 -6.43 -14.02 -26.94
CA LYS A 79 -7.90 -14.21 -27.07
C LYS A 79 -8.65 -12.91 -27.41
N ILE A 80 -8.02 -11.74 -27.33
CA ILE A 80 -8.72 -10.43 -27.33
C ILE A 80 -8.34 -9.53 -28.54
N ASP A 81 -7.45 -9.97 -29.45
CA ASP A 81 -6.96 -9.18 -30.61
C ASP A 81 -6.52 -7.74 -30.25
N GLU A 82 -5.96 -7.57 -29.04
CA GLU A 82 -5.31 -6.33 -28.63
C GLU A 82 -3.91 -6.30 -29.22
N LYS A 83 -3.76 -5.67 -30.38
CA LYS A 83 -2.44 -5.46 -31.00
C LYS A 83 -1.58 -4.52 -30.15
N ASP A 84 -0.47 -5.06 -29.65
CA ASP A 84 0.73 -4.42 -29.09
C ASP A 84 0.53 -3.16 -28.21
N GLN A 85 -0.57 -3.07 -27.48
CA GLN A 85 -0.71 -2.04 -26.44
C GLN A 85 0.17 -2.42 -25.25
N GLY A 86 0.80 -1.41 -24.64
CA GLY A 86 1.58 -1.59 -23.42
C GLY A 86 0.73 -2.11 -22.27
N TYR A 87 1.28 -3.01 -21.46
CA TYR A 87 0.60 -3.60 -20.31
C TYR A 87 1.55 -3.72 -19.11
N THR A 88 0.96 -3.85 -17.93
CA THR A 88 1.67 -4.09 -16.68
C THR A 88 1.51 -5.54 -16.24
N LEU A 89 2.49 -6.05 -15.50
CA LEU A 89 2.38 -7.32 -14.78
C LEU A 89 1.75 -7.03 -13.40
N ARG A 90 0.57 -7.59 -13.15
CA ARG A 90 -0.32 -7.32 -12.01
C ARG A 90 0.11 -8.03 -10.72
N SER A 91 0.79 -9.17 -10.80
CA SER A 91 1.13 -10.03 -9.67
C SER A 91 2.57 -10.55 -9.80
N ARG A 92 3.54 -9.64 -9.65
CA ARG A 92 4.98 -9.94 -9.65
C ARG A 92 5.44 -10.58 -8.32
N ARG A 93 4.52 -11.24 -7.61
CA ARG A 93 4.74 -11.87 -6.31
C ARG A 93 5.32 -13.26 -6.47
N ALA A 94 6.53 -13.47 -5.94
CA ALA A 94 7.09 -14.79 -5.80
C ALA A 94 6.65 -15.45 -4.48
N GLN A 95 6.42 -16.76 -4.53
CA GLN A 95 6.28 -17.57 -3.33
C GLN A 95 7.66 -17.98 -2.82
N CYS A 96 7.92 -17.75 -1.54
CA CYS A 96 9.15 -18.17 -0.86
C CYS A 96 8.89 -18.42 0.61
N GLY A 97 9.78 -19.18 1.25
CA GLY A 97 9.78 -19.35 2.70
C GLY A 97 10.31 -18.11 3.42
N ASP A 98 9.90 -17.95 4.68
CA ASP A 98 10.31 -16.83 5.54
C ASP A 98 11.83 -16.76 5.72
N GLU A 99 12.54 -17.91 5.67
CA GLU A 99 14.00 -17.98 5.79
C GLU A 99 14.72 -17.16 4.71
N LEU A 100 14.35 -17.33 3.44
CA LEU A 100 14.94 -16.59 2.32
C LEU A 100 14.68 -15.08 2.43
N VAL A 101 13.47 -14.73 2.88
CA VAL A 101 13.04 -13.34 3.06
C VAL A 101 13.84 -12.67 4.18
N LEU A 102 13.98 -13.35 5.31
CA LEU A 102 14.74 -12.86 6.46
C LEU A 102 16.23 -12.73 6.13
N GLU A 103 16.80 -13.69 5.40
CA GLU A 103 18.18 -13.62 4.92
C GLU A 103 18.38 -12.42 3.97
N PHE A 104 17.45 -12.21 3.04
CA PHE A 104 17.48 -11.07 2.13
C PHE A 104 17.32 -9.73 2.86
N ILE A 105 16.45 -9.64 3.87
CA ILE A 105 16.30 -8.44 4.71
C ILE A 105 17.61 -8.16 5.45
N ALA A 106 18.24 -9.19 6.05
CA ALA A 106 19.52 -9.04 6.73
C ALA A 106 20.63 -8.59 5.77
N TYR A 107 20.66 -9.15 4.55
CA TYR A 107 21.56 -8.74 3.49
C TYR A 107 21.38 -7.25 3.15
N CYS A 108 20.13 -6.82 2.94
CA CYS A 108 19.80 -5.43 2.63
C CYS A 108 20.21 -4.48 3.75
N LYS A 109 19.97 -4.83 5.02
CA LYS A 109 20.41 -4.05 6.18
C LYS A 109 21.93 -3.83 6.18
N ASN A 110 22.71 -4.86 5.85
CA ASN A 110 24.16 -4.75 5.75
C ASN A 110 24.59 -3.92 4.53
N LYS A 111 23.92 -4.09 3.39
CA LYS A 111 24.25 -3.41 2.15
C LYS A 111 23.87 -1.94 2.13
N ALA A 112 22.79 -1.55 2.81
CA ALA A 112 22.39 -0.15 2.96
C ALA A 112 23.50 0.70 3.63
N ALA A 113 24.40 0.08 4.39
CA ALA A 113 25.58 0.75 4.95
C ALA A 113 26.73 0.97 3.93
N THR A 114 26.64 0.37 2.73
CA THR A 114 27.68 0.41 1.70
C THR A 114 27.17 1.06 0.41
N ASN A 115 27.68 2.23 0.06
CA ASN A 115 27.34 2.89 -1.19
C ASN A 115 28.06 2.23 -2.37
N SER A 116 27.29 1.60 -3.26
CA SER A 116 27.79 1.07 -4.54
C SER A 116 27.07 1.75 -5.70
N LYS A 117 27.81 2.18 -6.72
CA LYS A 117 27.22 2.86 -7.89
C LYS A 117 26.29 1.90 -8.64
N GLY A 118 25.10 2.36 -9.00
CA GLY A 118 24.10 1.57 -9.73
C GLY A 118 23.36 0.52 -8.88
N VAL A 119 23.55 0.55 -7.55
CA VAL A 119 22.86 -0.31 -6.60
C VAL A 119 22.24 0.56 -5.53
N GLU A 120 20.96 0.34 -5.28
CA GLU A 120 20.23 1.03 -4.23
C GLU A 120 19.59 0.02 -3.30
N CYS A 121 19.66 0.29 -2.00
CA CYS A 121 19.06 -0.56 -0.99
C CYS A 121 18.29 0.30 0.00
N LYS A 122 17.07 -0.11 0.31
CA LYS A 122 16.20 0.58 1.27
C LYS A 122 15.51 -0.43 2.17
N VAL A 123 15.62 -0.24 3.47
CA VAL A 123 14.95 -1.06 4.48
C VAL A 123 14.04 -0.17 5.30
N THR A 124 12.79 -0.60 5.46
CA THR A 124 11.79 0.06 6.31
C THR A 124 11.33 -0.95 7.37
N ASP A 125 11.30 -0.54 8.63
CA ASP A 125 10.87 -1.39 9.75
C ASP A 125 9.74 -0.69 10.50
N THR A 126 8.62 -1.38 10.64
CA THR A 126 7.40 -0.90 11.30
C THR A 126 7.06 -1.80 12.47
N ALA A 127 6.01 -1.48 13.24
CA ALA A 127 5.59 -2.31 14.37
C ALA A 127 5.19 -3.74 13.94
N ASP A 128 4.65 -3.91 12.73
CA ASP A 128 4.01 -5.12 12.24
C ASP A 128 4.63 -5.72 10.97
N GLU A 129 5.58 -5.01 10.36
CA GLU A 129 6.20 -5.39 9.09
C GLU A 129 7.67 -4.95 9.06
N THR A 130 8.52 -5.73 8.41
CA THR A 130 9.82 -5.26 7.92
C THR A 130 9.86 -5.47 6.41
N SER A 131 10.15 -4.41 5.67
CA SER A 131 10.35 -4.47 4.23
C SER A 131 11.78 -4.11 3.83
N ALA A 132 12.29 -4.77 2.79
CA ALA A 132 13.61 -4.53 2.26
C ALA A 132 13.57 -4.54 0.73
N GLY A 133 14.16 -3.53 0.11
CA GLY A 133 14.28 -3.37 -1.32
C GLY A 133 15.74 -3.39 -1.76
N LEU A 134 16.00 -4.06 -2.88
CA LEU A 134 17.27 -4.00 -3.60
C LEU A 134 17.01 -3.68 -5.07
N TYR A 135 17.59 -2.59 -5.57
CA TYR A 135 17.53 -2.17 -6.96
C TYR A 135 18.91 -2.24 -7.60
N TYR A 136 18.96 -2.85 -8.78
CA TYR A 136 20.11 -2.86 -9.66
C TYR A 136 19.78 -2.18 -10.99
N GLU A 137 20.58 -1.19 -11.36
CA GLU A 137 20.51 -0.59 -12.68
C GLU A 137 20.75 -1.66 -13.76
N GLY A 138 19.77 -1.85 -14.64
CA GLY A 138 19.81 -2.83 -15.72
C GLY A 138 19.16 -4.19 -15.42
N ILE A 139 18.82 -4.49 -14.16
CA ILE A 139 17.99 -5.66 -13.80
C ILE A 139 16.58 -5.21 -13.44
N GLY A 140 16.49 -4.26 -12.51
CA GLY A 140 15.26 -3.91 -11.82
C GLY A 140 15.38 -4.04 -10.31
N SER A 141 14.23 -4.05 -9.64
CA SER A 141 14.06 -4.05 -8.20
C SER A 141 13.47 -5.34 -7.70
N VAL A 142 13.88 -5.75 -6.51
CA VAL A 142 13.20 -6.74 -5.69
C VAL A 142 12.82 -6.09 -4.36
N VAL A 143 11.57 -6.26 -3.94
CA VAL A 143 11.06 -5.77 -2.66
C VAL A 143 10.47 -6.92 -1.88
N ALA A 144 11.03 -7.23 -0.72
CA ALA A 144 10.56 -8.25 0.18
C ALA A 144 9.83 -7.62 1.36
N HIS A 145 8.73 -8.23 1.77
CA HIS A 145 7.93 -7.89 2.94
C HIS A 145 7.87 -9.11 3.85
N TRP A 146 8.30 -8.93 5.09
CA TRP A 146 8.12 -9.87 6.17
C TRP A 146 7.13 -9.28 7.17
N TYR A 147 5.93 -9.84 7.22
CA TYR A 147 4.97 -9.44 8.23
C TYR A 147 5.31 -10.18 9.52
N LYS A 148 5.24 -9.50 10.67
CA LYS A 148 5.55 -10.06 12.00
C LYS A 148 4.43 -11.00 12.49
N ARG A 149 4.00 -11.90 11.60
CA ARG A 149 2.96 -12.92 11.74
C ARG A 149 3.42 -14.20 11.03
N PRO A 150 3.14 -15.38 11.57
CA PRO A 150 3.61 -16.64 10.98
C PRO A 150 3.16 -16.83 9.52
N GLY A 151 4.09 -17.22 8.64
CA GLY A 151 3.79 -17.62 7.26
C GLY A 151 3.32 -16.48 6.35
N SER A 152 3.55 -15.23 6.76
CA SER A 152 3.13 -14.05 6.02
C SER A 152 4.35 -13.32 5.51
N SER A 153 4.81 -13.73 4.32
CA SER A 153 5.86 -13.05 3.58
C SER A 153 5.47 -12.87 2.10
N ALA A 154 6.02 -11.84 1.48
CA ALA A 154 5.84 -11.59 0.04
C ALA A 154 7.11 -10.99 -0.54
N VAL A 155 7.43 -11.37 -1.78
CA VAL A 155 8.54 -10.77 -2.52
C VAL A 155 8.04 -10.36 -3.89
N PHE A 156 8.26 -9.11 -4.25
CA PHE A 156 7.83 -8.49 -5.50
C PHE A 156 9.03 -8.14 -6.37
N PHE A 157 8.83 -8.21 -7.68
CA PHE A 157 9.79 -7.76 -8.68
C PHE A 157 9.30 -6.52 -9.42
N ALA A 158 10.20 -5.67 -9.88
CA ALA A 158 9.94 -4.63 -10.88
C ALA A 158 11.10 -4.52 -11.84
N PHE A 159 10.87 -4.24 -13.12
CA PHE A 159 11.95 -4.03 -14.09
C PHE A 159 12.69 -2.70 -13.93
N ASP A 160 12.06 -1.76 -13.25
CA ASP A 160 12.61 -0.44 -12.98
C ASP A 160 12.87 -0.29 -11.47
N ARG A 161 13.38 0.88 -11.09
CA ARG A 161 13.42 1.33 -9.69
C ARG A 161 12.00 1.40 -9.14
N ASP A 162 11.68 0.53 -8.19
CA ASP A 162 10.34 0.39 -7.60
C ASP A 162 9.96 1.63 -6.78
N THR A 163 8.65 1.85 -6.61
CA THR A 163 8.14 2.96 -5.79
C THR A 163 8.49 2.82 -4.31
N HIS A 164 8.82 1.60 -3.85
CA HIS A 164 9.41 1.35 -2.52
C HIS A 164 10.60 2.27 -2.24
N PHE A 165 11.41 2.59 -3.24
CA PHE A 165 12.60 3.44 -3.07
C PHE A 165 12.29 4.95 -3.05
N LEU A 166 11.05 5.37 -3.27
CA LEU A 166 10.64 6.75 -3.07
C LEU A 166 10.42 7.02 -1.58
N ASP A 167 10.56 8.27 -1.15
CA ASP A 167 10.18 8.66 0.21
C ASP A 167 8.65 8.61 0.34
N GLY A 168 8.17 7.59 1.04
CA GLY A 168 6.75 7.32 1.27
C GLY A 168 6.25 7.88 2.60
N TYR A 169 4.92 7.96 2.76
CA TYR A 169 4.33 8.48 4.01
C TYR A 169 4.56 7.56 5.22
N ARG A 170 4.98 6.32 4.97
CA ARG A 170 5.25 5.31 6.01
C ARG A 170 6.72 5.21 6.42
N ASP A 171 7.65 5.85 5.73
CA ASP A 171 9.09 5.66 6.02
C ASP A 171 9.53 6.25 7.37
N ALA A 172 8.77 7.19 7.92
CA ALA A 172 9.08 7.84 9.20
C ALA A 172 7.85 7.95 10.11
N PHE A 173 6.90 7.00 10.01
CA PHE A 173 5.71 7.07 10.83
C PHE A 173 6.01 6.73 12.29
N GLU A 174 5.29 7.39 13.19
CA GLU A 174 5.41 7.20 14.62
C GLU A 174 4.45 6.11 15.10
N ALA A 175 4.97 5.15 15.86
CA ALA A 175 4.16 4.12 16.51
C ALA A 175 3.96 4.49 17.99
N ILE A 176 2.71 4.68 18.40
CA ILE A 176 2.32 5.09 19.75
C ILE A 176 1.61 3.92 20.42
N TYR A 177 2.18 3.43 21.51
CA TYR A 177 1.52 2.45 22.35
C TYR A 177 0.37 3.08 23.14
N CYS A 178 -0.80 2.46 23.10
CA CYS A 178 -1.95 2.86 23.90
C CYS A 178 -2.77 1.62 24.26
N ASP A 179 -2.77 1.26 25.54
CA ASP A 179 -3.40 0.04 26.06
C ASP A 179 -4.93 0.13 26.21
N GLN A 180 -5.52 1.21 25.69
CA GLN A 180 -6.95 1.42 25.61
C GLN A 180 -7.32 1.73 24.17
N LEU A 181 -8.43 1.15 23.70
CA LEU A 181 -8.97 1.35 22.35
C LEU A 181 -9.70 2.67 22.18
N VAL A 182 -9.09 3.75 22.66
CA VAL A 182 -9.68 5.10 22.64
C VAL A 182 -10.02 5.58 21.21
N TRP A 183 -9.43 4.97 20.19
CA TRP A 183 -9.65 5.29 18.78
C TRP A 183 -10.87 4.60 18.17
N GLU A 184 -11.38 3.51 18.74
CA GLU A 184 -12.46 2.71 18.14
C GLU A 184 -13.73 3.56 17.90
N PRO A 185 -14.21 4.36 18.85
CA PRO A 185 -15.38 5.23 18.63
C PRO A 185 -15.10 6.39 17.67
N ALA A 186 -13.85 6.65 17.29
CA ALA A 186 -13.46 7.79 16.47
C ALA A 186 -13.26 7.44 14.98
N TYR A 187 -13.58 6.22 14.55
CA TYR A 187 -13.47 5.82 13.14
C TYR A 187 -14.24 6.78 12.21
N CYS A 188 -13.56 7.25 11.16
CA CYS A 188 -14.12 8.24 10.24
C CYS A 188 -13.83 7.99 8.75
N ALA A 189 -13.31 6.81 8.36
CA ALA A 189 -12.94 6.55 6.97
C ALA A 189 -14.15 6.63 6.01
N ASN A 190 -15.31 6.09 6.42
CA ASN A 190 -16.54 6.15 5.62
C ASN A 190 -17.03 7.60 5.46
N ALA A 191 -17.07 8.37 6.55
CA ALA A 191 -17.47 9.78 6.50
C ALA A 191 -16.55 10.62 5.61
N ILE A 192 -15.26 10.30 5.57
CA ILE A 192 -14.29 10.92 4.64
C ILE A 192 -14.62 10.52 3.19
N ALA A 193 -14.79 9.23 2.92
CA ALA A 193 -15.04 8.74 1.57
C ALA A 193 -16.34 9.28 0.96
N GLU A 194 -17.42 9.27 1.75
CA GLU A 194 -18.76 9.73 1.35
C GLU A 194 -18.82 11.25 1.13
N SER A 195 -17.85 12.02 1.64
CA SER A 195 -17.84 13.48 1.48
C SER A 195 -17.57 13.93 0.04
N GLY A 196 -16.88 13.12 -0.77
CA GLY A 196 -16.57 13.42 -2.17
C GLY A 196 -15.83 14.74 -2.33
N GLU A 197 -16.50 15.75 -2.90
CA GLU A 197 -15.96 17.10 -3.10
C GLU A 197 -16.08 18.00 -1.86
N LYS A 198 -16.90 17.62 -0.89
CA LYS A 198 -17.12 18.35 0.37
C LYS A 198 -16.03 18.03 1.38
N ILE A 199 -15.97 18.83 2.45
CA ILE A 199 -15.09 18.57 3.59
C ILE A 199 -15.85 17.78 4.65
N ALA A 200 -15.38 16.57 4.95
CA ALA A 200 -15.96 15.70 5.98
C ALA A 200 -15.81 16.31 7.38
N SER A 201 -16.86 16.19 8.20
CA SER A 201 -16.74 16.43 9.65
C SER A 201 -16.36 15.13 10.33
N VAL A 202 -15.23 15.12 11.04
CA VAL A 202 -14.64 13.90 11.59
C VAL A 202 -14.61 13.94 13.12
N ARG A 203 -14.75 12.76 13.72
CA ARG A 203 -14.45 12.55 15.15
C ARG A 203 -12.95 12.43 15.33
N THR A 204 -12.51 12.74 16.54
CA THR A 204 -11.12 12.64 16.96
C THR A 204 -11.02 11.82 18.22
N PHE A 205 -9.83 11.31 18.49
CA PHE A 205 -9.47 10.68 19.76
C PHE A 205 -8.18 11.27 20.30
N LYS A 206 -7.91 11.09 21.58
CA LYS A 206 -6.71 11.61 22.23
C LYS A 206 -5.80 10.49 22.71
N VAL A 207 -4.49 10.70 22.55
CA VAL A 207 -3.44 9.90 23.19
C VAL A 207 -2.45 10.86 23.81
N GLY A 208 -2.31 10.82 25.13
CA GLY A 208 -1.60 11.86 25.89
C GLY A 208 -2.25 13.24 25.71
N ALA A 209 -1.44 14.25 25.37
CA ALA A 209 -1.91 15.62 25.12
C ALA A 209 -2.39 15.85 23.68
N ARG A 210 -2.22 14.85 22.79
CA ARG A 210 -2.39 15.00 21.35
C ARG A 210 -3.70 14.42 20.85
N GLU A 211 -4.17 14.98 19.75
CA GLU A 211 -5.44 14.64 19.11
C GLU A 211 -5.22 14.10 17.70
N TYR A 212 -5.97 13.06 17.36
CA TYR A 212 -5.78 12.29 16.14
C TYR A 212 -7.11 11.95 15.48
N VAL A 213 -7.06 11.73 14.16
CA VAL A 213 -8.18 11.28 13.32
C VAL A 213 -7.96 9.82 12.93
N ASN A 214 -8.93 8.95 13.21
CA ASN A 214 -8.85 7.51 12.88
C ASN A 214 -9.36 7.23 11.46
N LYS A 215 -8.46 6.92 10.54
CA LYS A 215 -8.76 6.62 9.13
C LYS A 215 -8.84 5.11 8.83
N GLY A 216 -8.62 4.26 9.81
CA GLY A 216 -8.59 2.82 9.64
C GLY A 216 -8.18 2.11 10.91
N ALA A 217 -8.60 0.86 11.05
CA ALA A 217 -8.11 0.00 12.11
C ALA A 217 -7.85 -1.40 11.58
N HIS A 218 -6.89 -2.08 12.18
CA HIS A 218 -6.54 -3.46 11.93
C HIS A 218 -6.59 -4.22 13.26
N TRP A 219 -7.14 -5.45 13.25
CA TRP A 219 -7.27 -6.29 14.44
C TRP A 219 -6.76 -7.70 14.15
N CYS A 220 -6.07 -8.29 15.12
CA CYS A 220 -5.93 -9.73 15.27
C CYS A 220 -5.93 -10.09 16.77
N LYS A 221 -5.84 -11.38 17.08
CA LYS A 221 -6.08 -11.94 18.43
C LYS A 221 -5.35 -11.19 19.55
N ASP A 222 -4.07 -10.89 19.34
CA ASP A 222 -3.18 -10.30 20.34
C ASP A 222 -2.61 -8.96 19.88
N TYR A 223 -3.25 -8.30 18.90
CA TYR A 223 -2.78 -7.01 18.38
C TYR A 223 -3.92 -6.20 17.75
N ALA A 224 -4.03 -4.94 18.15
CA ALA A 224 -4.93 -3.96 17.59
C ALA A 224 -4.15 -2.73 17.15
N GLN A 225 -4.50 -2.17 15.99
CA GLN A 225 -3.81 -1.02 15.43
C GLN A 225 -4.81 -0.03 14.82
N CYS A 226 -4.58 1.25 15.05
CA CYS A 226 -5.23 2.36 14.41
C CYS A 226 -4.28 2.98 13.38
N LEU A 227 -4.80 3.23 12.18
CA LEU A 227 -4.17 4.00 11.12
C LEU A 227 -4.66 5.45 11.25
N ALA A 228 -3.91 6.24 12.01
CA ALA A 228 -4.31 7.57 12.43
C ALA A 228 -3.52 8.67 11.72
N TYR A 229 -4.06 9.88 11.78
CA TYR A 229 -3.38 11.10 11.34
C TYR A 229 -3.43 12.13 12.45
N SER A 230 -2.28 12.76 12.72
CA SER A 230 -2.26 14.05 13.42
C SER A 230 -2.90 15.12 12.55
N ILE A 231 -3.33 16.20 13.19
CA ILE A 231 -4.04 17.29 12.55
C ILE A 231 -3.36 18.61 12.84
N VAL A 232 -3.44 19.52 11.87
CA VAL A 232 -2.98 20.92 11.99
C VAL A 232 -4.09 21.85 11.47
N PRO A 233 -4.23 23.09 11.97
CA PRO A 233 -5.19 24.04 11.41
C PRO A 233 -4.82 24.32 9.96
N ALA A 234 -5.82 24.43 9.07
CA ALA A 234 -5.55 24.61 7.65
C ALA A 234 -4.70 25.87 7.33
N VAL A 235 -4.78 26.90 8.18
CA VAL A 235 -3.98 28.14 8.06
C VAL A 235 -2.48 27.96 8.37
N GLN A 236 -2.11 26.86 9.03
CA GLN A 236 -0.72 26.55 9.36
C GLN A 236 -0.09 25.54 8.38
N TRP A 237 -0.90 24.86 7.57
CA TRP A 237 -0.44 23.93 6.55
C TRP A 237 0.22 24.66 5.37
N GLN A 238 1.40 24.19 4.96
CA GLN A 238 2.21 24.80 3.90
C GLN A 238 2.24 23.98 2.60
N GLY A 239 1.49 22.87 2.53
CA GLY A 239 1.46 21.97 1.39
C GLY A 239 0.21 22.08 0.53
N ASP A 240 0.12 21.20 -0.47
CA ASP A 240 -1.11 21.01 -1.24
C ASP A 240 -2.25 20.53 -0.33
N THR A 241 -3.45 21.01 -0.62
CA THR A 241 -4.66 20.58 0.09
C THR A 241 -5.60 19.82 -0.83
N PHE A 242 -6.25 18.79 -0.29
CA PHE A 242 -7.15 17.94 -1.04
C PHE A 242 -8.52 17.86 -0.34
N ASN A 243 -9.60 17.76 -1.11
CA ASN A 243 -10.80 17.04 -0.69
C ASN A 243 -10.67 15.57 -1.11
N TYR A 244 -11.60 14.70 -0.67
CA TYR A 244 -11.49 13.27 -0.95
C TYR A 244 -11.45 12.97 -2.46
N LYS A 245 -12.30 13.60 -3.27
CA LYS A 245 -12.32 13.38 -4.73
C LYS A 245 -10.99 13.74 -5.40
N SER A 246 -10.43 14.92 -5.10
CA SER A 246 -9.13 15.36 -5.63
C SER A 246 -7.97 14.49 -5.14
N LEU A 247 -8.06 13.95 -3.92
CA LEU A 247 -7.08 13.02 -3.38
C LEU A 247 -7.09 11.69 -4.17
N ILE A 248 -8.28 11.14 -4.44
CA ILE A 248 -8.42 9.93 -5.27
C ILE A 248 -7.87 10.18 -6.68
N GLN A 249 -8.16 11.33 -7.28
CA GLN A 249 -7.60 11.69 -8.59
C GLN A 249 -6.06 11.76 -8.55
N ALA A 250 -5.47 12.28 -7.47
CA ALA A 250 -4.02 12.30 -7.30
C ALA A 250 -3.42 10.89 -7.16
N PHE A 251 -4.12 9.96 -6.50
CA PHE A 251 -3.74 8.55 -6.44
C PHE A 251 -3.82 7.88 -7.81
N ASP A 252 -4.91 8.08 -8.54
CA ASP A 252 -5.15 7.43 -9.83
C ASP A 252 -4.16 7.92 -10.90
N LYS A 253 -3.77 9.19 -10.83
CA LYS A 253 -2.73 9.78 -11.67
C LYS A 253 -1.31 9.43 -11.22
N GLY A 254 -1.13 8.73 -10.09
CA GLY A 254 0.18 8.44 -9.53
C GLY A 254 0.98 9.67 -9.10
N ALA A 255 0.31 10.80 -8.83
CA ALA A 255 0.91 12.01 -8.27
C ALA A 255 1.13 11.88 -6.76
N LYS A 256 0.43 10.95 -6.10
CA LYS A 256 0.55 10.68 -4.67
C LYS A 256 0.49 9.18 -4.39
N GLU A 257 1.22 8.73 -3.38
CA GLU A 257 1.22 7.33 -2.92
C GLU A 257 -0.19 6.92 -2.46
N ARG A 258 -0.65 5.73 -2.89
CA ARG A 258 -1.96 5.22 -2.47
C ARG A 258 -2.05 5.09 -0.94
N GLY A 259 -3.07 5.72 -0.37
CA GLY A 259 -3.33 5.69 1.06
C GLY A 259 -2.69 6.83 1.85
N ASP A 260 -1.75 7.58 1.27
CA ASP A 260 -1.23 8.82 1.85
C ASP A 260 -2.36 9.86 1.90
N CYS A 261 -2.88 10.17 3.08
CA CYS A 261 -3.94 11.16 3.24
C CYS A 261 -3.43 12.52 3.72
N ARG A 262 -2.10 12.74 3.73
CA ARG A 262 -1.54 14.04 4.13
C ARG A 262 -1.96 15.14 3.16
N GLY A 263 -2.38 16.28 3.70
CA GLY A 263 -2.99 17.37 2.93
C GLY A 263 -4.52 17.27 2.81
N LEU A 264 -5.15 16.17 3.24
CA LEU A 264 -6.60 16.04 3.21
C LEU A 264 -7.27 17.00 4.21
N LEU A 265 -8.18 17.82 3.72
CA LEU A 265 -8.97 18.74 4.52
C LEU A 265 -10.11 18.01 5.25
N VAL A 266 -10.25 18.31 6.54
CA VAL A 266 -11.32 17.79 7.41
C VAL A 266 -11.86 18.88 8.33
N ARG A 267 -13.07 18.70 8.86
CA ARG A 267 -13.63 19.54 9.93
C ARG A 267 -13.56 18.83 11.28
N VAL A 268 -12.83 19.40 12.21
CA VAL A 268 -12.76 18.93 13.60
C VAL A 268 -13.47 19.94 14.48
N ARG A 269 -14.58 19.53 15.12
CA ARG A 269 -15.43 20.42 15.92
C ARG A 269 -15.79 21.74 15.21
N GLY A 270 -16.06 21.66 13.89
CA GLY A 270 -16.40 22.80 13.03
C GLY A 270 -15.21 23.56 12.44
N GLN A 271 -14.01 23.40 12.98
CA GLN A 271 -12.79 24.07 12.50
C GLN A 271 -12.17 23.32 11.31
N LEU A 272 -11.65 24.06 10.34
CA LEU A 272 -10.99 23.49 9.16
C LEU A 272 -9.56 23.10 9.50
N CYS A 273 -9.25 21.81 9.39
CA CYS A 273 -7.96 21.21 9.68
C CYS A 273 -7.46 20.40 8.48
N VAL A 274 -6.17 20.07 8.50
CA VAL A 274 -5.50 19.21 7.52
C VAL A 274 -4.94 17.99 8.24
N LEU A 275 -5.07 16.81 7.64
CA LEU A 275 -4.35 15.61 8.07
C LEU A 275 -2.86 15.80 7.74
N GLU A 276 -1.99 15.80 8.76
CA GLU A 276 -0.60 16.25 8.63
C GLU A 276 0.40 15.09 8.55
N LYS A 277 0.45 14.26 9.60
CA LYS A 277 1.42 13.17 9.73
C LYS A 277 0.69 11.88 10.04
N PHE A 278 1.05 10.82 9.32
CA PHE A 278 0.56 9.47 9.57
C PHE A 278 1.17 8.92 10.88
N VAL A 279 0.32 8.31 11.70
CA VAL A 279 0.68 7.77 13.01
C VAL A 279 -0.01 6.42 13.17
N SER A 280 0.71 5.44 13.71
CA SER A 280 0.13 4.19 14.13
C SER A 280 -0.10 4.24 15.64
N VAL A 281 -1.32 3.98 16.09
CA VAL A 281 -1.60 3.79 17.52
C VAL A 281 -1.93 2.33 17.73
N TYR A 282 -1.23 1.63 18.63
CA TYR A 282 -1.36 0.18 18.76
C TYR A 282 -1.48 -0.30 20.20
N ASP A 283 -2.10 -1.46 20.34
CA ASP A 283 -2.25 -2.24 21.57
C ASP A 283 -1.87 -3.69 21.27
N ASP A 284 -0.88 -4.21 21.97
CA ASP A 284 -0.35 -5.58 21.84
C ASP A 284 -0.68 -6.47 23.05
N LYS A 285 -1.60 -6.04 23.93
CA LYS A 285 -2.04 -6.86 25.06
C LYS A 285 -2.94 -8.01 24.56
N PRO A 286 -2.75 -9.24 25.07
CA PRO A 286 -3.64 -10.36 24.77
C PRO A 286 -5.08 -10.05 25.19
N ARG A 287 -6.04 -10.25 24.28
CA ARG A 287 -7.44 -9.93 24.54
C ARG A 287 -8.17 -11.15 25.08
N THR A 288 -8.68 -11.02 26.31
CA THR A 288 -9.48 -12.07 26.97
C THR A 288 -10.98 -11.94 26.70
N ALA A 289 -11.44 -10.87 26.07
CA ALA A 289 -12.84 -10.64 25.73
C ALA A 289 -13.08 -10.75 24.21
N PRO A 290 -14.20 -11.34 23.77
CA PRO A 290 -14.56 -11.38 22.37
C PRO A 290 -14.75 -9.95 21.83
N ILE A 291 -14.15 -9.68 20.68
CA ILE A 291 -14.28 -8.40 19.96
C ILE A 291 -15.70 -8.34 19.42
N GLY A 292 -16.57 -7.59 20.09
CA GLY A 292 -17.94 -7.37 19.65
C GLY A 292 -17.99 -6.33 18.54
N PHE A 293 -17.93 -6.77 17.28
CA PHE A 293 -18.44 -5.97 16.17
C PHE A 293 -19.79 -6.51 15.74
N GLY A 294 -20.81 -5.65 15.78
CA GLY A 294 -22.08 -5.85 15.08
C GLY A 294 -21.90 -5.69 13.57
N VAL A 295 -21.16 -6.61 12.96
CA VAL A 295 -21.22 -6.88 11.54
C VAL A 295 -21.80 -8.28 11.44
N SER A 296 -23.03 -8.40 10.95
CA SER A 296 -23.64 -9.69 10.64
C SER A 296 -22.82 -10.34 9.52
N SER A 297 -21.87 -11.19 9.91
CA SER A 297 -21.30 -12.21 9.05
C SER A 297 -22.32 -13.34 8.95
N GLU A 298 -23.27 -13.23 8.03
CA GLU A 298 -23.87 -14.42 7.45
C GLU A 298 -22.90 -14.90 6.36
N GLU A 299 -22.03 -15.81 6.78
CA GLU A 299 -21.36 -16.75 5.90
C GLU A 299 -22.42 -17.79 5.50
N ASP A 300 -22.91 -17.71 4.27
CA ASP A 300 -23.49 -18.88 3.59
C ASP A 300 -22.48 -19.28 2.50
N ASP A 301 -21.53 -20.11 2.91
CA ASP A 301 -20.84 -21.05 2.02
C ASP A 301 -21.83 -22.16 1.66
N ASP A 302 -22.35 -22.15 0.43
CA ASP A 302 -22.93 -23.35 -0.17
C ASP A 302 -22.23 -23.63 -1.52
N GLU A 303 -21.31 -24.58 -1.48
CA GLU A 303 -20.70 -25.19 -2.66
C GLU A 303 -21.75 -26.07 -3.36
N GLY A 304 -22.35 -25.54 -4.42
CA GLY A 304 -23.21 -26.29 -5.35
C GLY A 304 -22.56 -26.46 -6.72
N ASP A 305 -21.92 -27.61 -6.92
CA ASP A 305 -21.50 -28.16 -8.22
C ASP A 305 -22.68 -28.25 -9.20
N HIS A 306 -22.60 -27.51 -10.31
CA HIS A 306 -23.39 -27.78 -11.51
C HIS A 306 -22.48 -27.84 -12.74
N SER A 307 -21.80 -28.96 -12.86
CA SER A 307 -21.42 -29.54 -14.15
C SER A 307 -22.66 -29.98 -14.94
N GLN A 308 -22.83 -29.46 -16.16
CA GLN A 308 -23.35 -30.10 -17.39
C GLN A 308 -23.63 -29.00 -18.42
N ALA A 309 -22.71 -28.81 -19.37
CA ALA A 309 -22.71 -29.44 -20.70
C ALA A 309 -23.81 -28.84 -21.60
N ALA A 310 -23.40 -27.85 -22.39
CA ALA A 310 -24.14 -27.38 -23.56
C ALA A 310 -23.67 -28.17 -24.79
N GLU A 311 -24.49 -29.12 -25.19
CA GLU A 311 -24.58 -29.76 -26.50
C GLU A 311 -26.08 -30.03 -26.68
N ASP A 312 -26.73 -30.02 -27.83
CA ASP A 312 -26.60 -29.41 -29.16
C ASP A 312 -27.96 -29.80 -29.82
N GLU A 313 -28.32 -29.15 -30.94
CA GLU A 313 -29.38 -29.60 -31.89
C GLU A 313 -30.87 -29.56 -31.44
N MET A 314 -31.86 -29.36 -32.31
CA MET A 314 -32.05 -28.77 -33.63
C MET A 314 -33.56 -28.88 -33.90
N ASP A 315 -34.09 -27.91 -34.66
CA ASP A 315 -35.22 -28.01 -35.58
C ASP A 315 -36.71 -28.11 -35.14
N ASP A 316 -37.43 -27.19 -35.78
CA ASP A 316 -38.71 -27.32 -36.48
C ASP A 316 -40.06 -27.31 -35.74
N ALA A 317 -40.71 -26.16 -35.93
CA ALA A 317 -41.92 -26.03 -36.76
C ALA A 317 -43.31 -25.97 -36.09
N LEU A 318 -44.06 -25.00 -36.62
CA LEU A 318 -45.52 -24.90 -36.81
C LEU A 318 -46.39 -24.20 -35.74
N GLU A 319 -46.86 -23.01 -36.14
CA GLU A 319 -48.20 -22.43 -35.87
C GLU A 319 -49.35 -23.47 -35.97
N PRO A 320 -50.64 -23.19 -35.59
CA PRO A 320 -51.34 -21.92 -35.33
C PRO A 320 -52.13 -21.94 -33.98
N ALA A 321 -52.87 -20.93 -33.51
CA ALA A 321 -53.83 -20.02 -34.13
C ALA A 321 -54.05 -18.74 -33.28
#